data_AF-D3EZJ1-F1
#
_entry.id   AF-D3EZJ1-F1
#
_cell.length_a   1.000
_cell.length_b   1.000
_cell.length_c   1.000
_cell.angle_alpha   90.00
_cell.angle_beta   90.00
_cell.angle_gamma   90.00
#
_symmetry.space_group_name_H-M   'P 1'
#
loop_
_entity.id
_entity.type
_entity.pdbx_description
1 polymer ?
#
loop_
_entity_poly.entity_id
_entity_poly.type
_entity_poly.pdbx_seq_one_letter_code
_entity_poly.pdbx_strand_id
1 'polypeptide(L)'
;MTSRARIRRVLALALALLLLPCAAAWADRAAYDRVSAAYANSGGQLDPCSFSQADLEGALAGIPRAFEDVVPDLRRAIEDGIAAHRRGDCRGIEPDGGASATTPTPPTTTPTTPTTPETSATPPAGATPPAGGTPPAGGTPPAATPPAATPSGPTTTPSVEQPGVKRDRTPLIIGAAALGALLVALLLLWGWARMRGWDPTWAARARHAWGEAGYRVTNTWSEFTDWLRLGR
;
A
#
# COMPACT_ATOMS: atom_id res chain seq x y z
N MET A 1 21.80 12.54 -46.99
CA MET A 1 21.35 13.20 -45.74
C MET A 1 20.01 12.71 -45.17
N THR A 2 19.29 11.79 -45.83
CA THR A 2 17.91 11.36 -45.46
C THR A 2 17.83 10.27 -44.38
N SER A 3 18.87 9.46 -44.18
CA SER A 3 18.87 8.33 -43.24
C SER A 3 18.86 8.76 -41.76
N ARG A 4 19.64 9.78 -41.39
CA ARG A 4 19.74 10.25 -39.99
C ARG A 4 18.43 10.86 -39.46
N ALA A 5 17.62 11.46 -40.33
CA ALA A 5 16.33 12.03 -39.96
C ALA A 5 15.26 10.95 -39.70
N ARG A 6 15.27 9.84 -40.45
CA ARG A 6 14.33 8.72 -40.27
C ARG A 6 14.60 7.98 -38.95
N ILE A 7 15.87 7.72 -38.63
CA ILE A 7 16.25 7.02 -37.39
C ILE A 7 15.85 7.83 -36.15
N ARG A 8 16.04 9.16 -36.14
CA ARG A 8 15.62 10.02 -35.03
C ARG A 8 14.10 9.99 -34.81
N ARG A 9 13.31 9.97 -35.88
CA ARG A 9 11.84 9.90 -35.80
C ARG A 9 11.37 8.56 -35.24
N VAL A 10 11.93 7.44 -35.72
CA VAL A 10 11.57 6.11 -35.22
C VAL A 10 11.94 5.95 -33.75
N LEU A 11 13.13 6.43 -33.34
CA LEU A 11 13.56 6.38 -31.94
C LEU A 11 12.66 7.23 -31.03
N ALA A 12 12.29 8.44 -31.45
CA ALA A 12 11.40 9.30 -30.69
C ALA A 12 9.99 8.68 -30.54
N LEU A 13 9.49 8.04 -31.60
CA LEU A 13 8.18 7.36 -31.59
C LEU A 13 8.21 6.12 -30.70
N ALA A 14 9.27 5.32 -30.78
CA ALA A 14 9.45 4.15 -29.92
C ALA A 14 9.58 4.54 -28.44
N LEU A 15 10.35 5.60 -28.14
CA LEU A 15 10.50 6.11 -26.78
C LEU A 15 9.17 6.68 -26.25
N ALA A 16 8.42 7.41 -27.07
CA ALA A 16 7.10 7.91 -26.71
C ALA A 16 6.12 6.75 -26.42
N LEU A 17 6.10 5.71 -27.27
CA LEU A 17 5.27 4.52 -27.03
C LEU A 17 5.68 3.77 -25.75
N LEU A 18 6.97 3.73 -25.42
CA LEU A 18 7.46 3.04 -24.23
C LEU A 18 7.09 3.80 -22.93
N LEU A 19 6.95 5.13 -23.00
CA LEU A 19 6.64 5.98 -21.84
C LEU A 19 5.13 6.18 -21.61
N LEU A 20 4.29 5.96 -22.63
CA LEU A 20 2.82 6.04 -22.53
C LEU A 20 2.21 5.19 -21.39
N PRO A 21 2.57 3.91 -21.19
CA PRO A 21 1.94 3.09 -20.15
C PRO A 21 2.34 3.52 -18.73
N CYS A 22 3.52 4.13 -18.56
CA CYS A 22 3.90 4.68 -17.26
C CYS A 22 3.05 5.88 -16.89
N ALA A 23 2.71 6.79 -17.82
CA ALA A 23 1.92 7.96 -17.46
C ALA A 23 0.51 7.60 -16.95
N ALA A 24 -0.13 6.60 -17.56
CA ALA A 24 -1.48 6.17 -17.17
C ALA A 24 -1.50 5.55 -15.75
N ALA A 25 -0.55 4.66 -15.44
CA ALA A 25 -0.49 3.99 -14.14
C ALA A 25 -0.31 4.97 -12.96
N TRP A 26 0.35 6.11 -13.18
CA TRP A 26 0.54 7.12 -12.13
C TRP A 26 -0.70 7.98 -11.92
N ALA A 27 -1.49 8.21 -12.97
CA ALA A 27 -2.75 8.96 -12.87
C ALA A 27 -3.80 8.18 -12.06
N ASP A 28 -3.94 6.88 -12.32
CA ASP A 28 -4.88 6.00 -11.61
C ASP A 28 -4.52 5.90 -10.11
N ARG A 29 -3.22 5.81 -9.81
CA ARG A 29 -2.73 5.79 -8.42
C ARG A 29 -3.08 7.08 -7.68
N ALA A 30 -2.84 8.22 -8.31
CA ALA A 30 -3.15 9.51 -7.70
C ALA A 30 -4.67 9.70 -7.49
N ALA A 31 -5.50 9.21 -8.41
CA ALA A 31 -6.95 9.22 -8.25
C ALA A 31 -7.41 8.35 -7.06
N TYR A 32 -6.88 7.12 -6.95
CA TYR A 32 -7.14 6.24 -5.80
C TYR A 32 -6.73 6.87 -4.47
N ASP A 33 -5.53 7.45 -4.40
CA ASP A 33 -5.02 8.05 -3.17
C ASP A 33 -5.90 9.24 -2.72
N ARG A 34 -6.43 10.05 -3.65
CA ARG A 34 -7.38 11.15 -3.34
C ARG A 34 -8.73 10.63 -2.83
N VAL A 35 -9.33 9.67 -3.53
CA VAL A 35 -10.64 9.11 -3.20
C VAL A 35 -10.61 8.36 -1.86
N SER A 36 -9.58 7.55 -1.64
CA SER A 36 -9.42 6.82 -0.38
C SER A 36 -9.13 7.75 0.81
N ALA A 37 -8.35 8.82 0.61
CA ALA A 37 -8.14 9.83 1.65
C ALA A 37 -9.46 10.55 2.02
N ALA A 38 -10.26 10.95 1.03
CA ALA A 38 -11.56 11.56 1.29
C ALA A 38 -12.51 10.61 2.02
N TYR A 39 -12.58 9.34 1.60
CA TYR A 39 -13.38 8.30 2.27
C TYR A 39 -12.95 8.05 3.72
N ALA A 40 -11.64 8.06 3.99
CA ALA A 40 -11.12 7.91 5.35
C ALA A 40 -11.48 9.14 6.21
N ASN A 41 -11.32 10.35 5.64
CA ASN A 41 -11.57 11.61 6.35
C ASN A 41 -13.05 11.85 6.67
N SER A 42 -13.95 11.29 5.87
CA SER A 42 -15.40 11.39 6.06
C SER A 42 -15.98 10.29 6.96
N GLY A 43 -15.14 9.42 7.53
CA GLY A 43 -15.60 8.31 8.38
C GLY A 43 -16.27 7.18 7.59
N GLY A 44 -15.85 6.95 6.35
CA GLY A 44 -16.35 5.87 5.51
C GLY A 44 -17.52 6.25 4.60
N GLN A 45 -17.68 7.54 4.28
CA GLN A 45 -18.72 8.03 3.38
C GLN A 45 -18.10 8.75 2.19
N LEU A 46 -18.34 8.30 0.97
CA LEU A 46 -17.83 9.00 -0.20
C LEU A 46 -18.91 9.96 -0.73
N ASP A 47 -18.62 11.25 -0.84
CA ASP A 47 -19.48 12.15 -1.61
C ASP A 47 -19.17 11.96 -3.10
N PRO A 48 -20.08 11.36 -3.89
CA PRO A 48 -19.82 11.02 -5.28
C PRO A 48 -19.66 12.25 -6.17
N CYS A 49 -20.27 13.38 -5.82
CA CYS A 49 -20.25 14.59 -6.64
C CYS A 49 -19.00 15.45 -6.39
N SER A 50 -18.25 15.18 -5.32
CA SER A 50 -16.96 15.83 -5.04
C SER A 50 -15.81 15.35 -5.96
N PHE A 51 -16.04 14.28 -6.73
CA PHE A 51 -15.09 13.68 -7.67
C PHE A 51 -15.65 13.65 -9.09
N SER A 52 -14.76 13.71 -10.09
CA SER A 52 -15.18 13.47 -11.47
C SER A 52 -15.43 11.98 -11.72
N GLN A 53 -16.26 11.64 -12.71
CA GLN A 53 -16.46 10.25 -13.11
C GLN A 53 -15.14 9.55 -13.46
N ALA A 54 -14.22 10.27 -14.13
CA ALA A 54 -12.91 9.74 -14.48
C ALA A 54 -12.03 9.45 -13.25
N ASP A 55 -12.10 10.29 -12.20
CA ASP A 55 -11.39 10.03 -10.95
C ASP A 55 -11.92 8.77 -10.25
N LEU A 56 -13.25 8.57 -10.24
CA LEU A 56 -13.85 7.38 -9.64
C LEU A 56 -13.50 6.10 -10.42
N GLU A 57 -13.53 6.14 -11.75
CA GLU A 57 -13.11 5.02 -12.60
C GLU A 57 -11.62 4.71 -12.47
N GLY A 58 -10.76 5.75 -12.43
CA GLY A 58 -9.33 5.62 -12.19
C GLY A 58 -9.02 5.07 -10.78
N ALA A 59 -9.75 5.53 -9.76
CA ALA A 59 -9.63 5.00 -8.40
C ALA A 59 -9.98 3.52 -8.34
N LEU A 60 -11.03 3.08 -9.04
CA LEU A 60 -11.42 1.67 -9.17
C LEU A 60 -10.33 0.83 -9.86
N ALA A 61 -9.73 1.35 -10.93
CA ALA A 61 -8.64 0.69 -11.65
C ALA A 61 -7.34 0.63 -10.80
N GLY A 62 -7.14 1.61 -9.91
CA GLY A 62 -5.99 1.72 -9.02
C GLY A 62 -6.03 0.81 -7.79
N ILE A 63 -7.17 0.18 -7.47
CA ILE A 63 -7.30 -0.72 -6.31
C ILE A 63 -6.34 -1.90 -6.47
N PRO A 64 -5.32 -2.06 -5.61
CA PRO A 64 -4.42 -3.19 -5.71
C PRO A 64 -5.16 -4.49 -5.41
N ARG A 65 -4.90 -5.55 -6.19
CA ARG A 65 -5.51 -6.89 -6.03
C ARG A 65 -5.49 -7.42 -4.57
N ALA A 66 -4.49 -7.03 -3.79
CA ALA A 66 -4.35 -7.44 -2.39
C ALA A 66 -5.40 -6.83 -1.45
N PHE A 67 -6.12 -5.79 -1.87
CA PHE A 67 -7.12 -5.08 -1.06
C PHE A 67 -8.56 -5.26 -1.55
N GLU A 68 -8.78 -6.07 -2.60
CA GLU A 68 -10.12 -6.32 -3.14
C GLU A 68 -11.08 -6.88 -2.07
N ASP A 69 -10.56 -7.68 -1.15
CA ASP A 69 -11.33 -8.31 -0.07
C ASP A 69 -11.38 -7.48 1.24
N VAL A 70 -10.49 -6.49 1.40
CA VAL A 70 -10.29 -5.81 2.69
C VAL A 70 -11.19 -4.58 2.84
N VAL A 71 -11.57 -3.95 1.72
CA VAL A 71 -12.37 -2.71 1.74
C VAL A 71 -13.57 -2.80 0.78
N PRO A 72 -14.49 -3.77 0.98
CA PRO A 72 -15.66 -3.92 0.11
C PRO A 72 -16.55 -2.67 0.09
N ASP A 73 -16.58 -1.91 1.18
CA ASP A 73 -17.44 -0.73 1.31
C ASP A 73 -16.91 0.46 0.49
N LEU A 74 -15.59 0.66 0.42
CA LEU A 74 -15.01 1.69 -0.46
C LEU A 74 -15.29 1.38 -1.92
N ARG A 75 -15.13 0.12 -2.34
CA ARG A 75 -15.44 -0.30 -3.71
C ARG A 75 -16.91 -0.01 -4.05
N ARG A 76 -17.84 -0.41 -3.19
CA ARG A 76 -19.27 -0.14 -3.36
C ARG A 76 -19.55 1.36 -3.45
N ALA A 77 -18.95 2.16 -2.57
CA ALA A 77 -19.13 3.62 -2.58
C ALA A 77 -18.63 4.27 -3.89
N ILE A 78 -17.50 3.81 -4.44
CA ILE A 78 -16.99 4.29 -5.74
C ILE A 78 -17.93 3.88 -6.88
N GLU A 79 -18.39 2.62 -6.91
CA GLU A 79 -19.31 2.11 -7.92
C GLU A 79 -20.66 2.85 -7.90
N ASP A 80 -21.21 3.09 -6.71
CA ASP A 80 -22.43 3.87 -6.50
C ASP A 80 -22.25 5.31 -6.98
N GLY A 81 -21.08 5.91 -6.75
CA GLY A 81 -20.75 7.24 -7.25
C GLY A 81 -20.67 7.33 -8.77
N ILE A 82 -20.06 6.33 -9.42
CA ILE A 82 -20.06 6.23 -10.89
C ILE A 82 -21.50 6.12 -11.42
N ALA A 83 -22.33 5.31 -10.76
CA ALA A 83 -23.73 5.19 -11.13
C ALA A 83 -24.49 6.52 -10.98
N ALA A 84 -24.22 7.30 -9.92
CA ALA A 84 -24.79 8.63 -9.71
C ALA A 84 -24.40 9.62 -10.82
N HIS A 85 -23.12 9.65 -11.21
CA HIS A 85 -22.66 10.46 -12.36
C HIS A 85 -23.37 10.07 -13.66
N ARG A 86 -23.51 8.77 -13.92
CA ARG A 86 -24.19 8.27 -15.14
C ARG A 86 -25.68 8.59 -15.18
N ARG A 87 -26.35 8.63 -14.02
CA ARG A 87 -27.74 9.09 -13.91
C ARG A 87 -27.88 10.61 -14.02
N GLY A 88 -26.78 11.35 -13.89
CA GLY A 88 -26.76 12.82 -13.93
C GLY A 88 -27.06 13.47 -12.59
N ASP A 89 -27.00 12.72 -11.48
CA ASP A 89 -27.29 13.22 -10.13
C ASP A 89 -26.30 14.33 -9.71
N CYS A 90 -25.08 14.30 -10.26
CA CYS A 90 -24.03 15.30 -10.02
C CYS A 90 -23.98 16.42 -11.08
N ARG A 91 -24.97 16.53 -11.96
CA ARG A 91 -24.94 17.52 -13.06
C ARG A 91 -25.05 18.95 -12.51
N GLY A 92 -24.05 19.77 -12.83
CA GLY A 92 -23.99 21.18 -12.39
C GLY A 92 -23.30 21.37 -11.04
N ILE A 93 -22.80 20.30 -10.43
CA ILE A 93 -21.88 20.36 -9.28
C ILE A 93 -20.46 20.28 -9.86
N GLU A 94 -19.62 21.28 -9.57
CA GLU A 94 -18.23 21.28 -9.97
C GLU A 94 -17.42 20.43 -8.98
N PRO A 95 -16.60 19.46 -9.44
CA PRO A 95 -15.85 18.61 -8.53
C PRO A 95 -14.69 19.40 -7.91
N ASP A 96 -14.70 19.55 -6.59
CA ASP A 96 -13.64 20.23 -5.84
C ASP A 96 -12.34 19.39 -5.70
N GLY A 97 -12.24 18.29 -6.45
CA GLY A 97 -11.06 17.41 -6.46
C GLY A 97 -10.84 16.65 -5.15
N GLY A 98 -11.90 16.43 -4.35
CA GLY A 98 -11.83 15.78 -3.04
C GLY A 98 -11.26 16.66 -1.92
N ALA A 99 -11.01 17.95 -2.19
CA ALA A 99 -10.54 18.90 -1.19
C ALA A 99 -11.71 19.63 -0.51
N SER A 100 -12.54 18.91 0.23
CA SER A 100 -13.38 19.52 1.28
C SER A 100 -13.87 18.49 2.28
N ALA A 101 -13.05 18.26 3.30
CA ALA A 101 -13.57 18.22 4.65
C ALA A 101 -13.16 19.54 5.30
N THR A 102 -14.14 20.42 5.50
CA THR A 102 -14.02 21.55 6.42
C THR A 102 -13.52 21.00 7.75
N THR A 103 -12.31 21.36 8.15
CA THR A 103 -11.82 21.15 9.51
C THR A 103 -12.89 21.64 10.48
N PRO A 104 -13.43 20.83 11.41
CA PRO A 104 -14.17 21.39 12.53
C PRO A 104 -13.17 22.23 13.32
N THR A 105 -13.38 23.55 13.34
CA THR A 105 -12.65 24.47 14.21
C THR A 105 -12.66 23.90 15.63
N PRO A 106 -11.50 23.67 16.27
CA PRO A 106 -11.48 23.23 17.66
C PRO A 106 -12.18 24.31 18.52
N PRO A 107 -13.02 23.95 19.50
CA PRO A 107 -13.53 24.94 20.43
C PRO A 107 -12.35 25.58 21.15
N THR A 108 -12.21 26.89 20.98
CA THR A 108 -11.36 27.73 21.82
C THR A 108 -11.85 27.58 23.26
N THR A 109 -11.17 26.76 24.05
CA THR A 109 -11.37 26.68 25.49
C THR A 109 -10.76 27.93 26.13
N THR A 110 -11.58 28.95 26.30
CA THR A 110 -11.30 30.00 27.28
C THR A 110 -11.42 29.38 28.68
N PRO A 111 -10.42 29.50 29.57
CA PRO A 111 -10.55 29.00 30.93
C PRO A 111 -11.51 29.93 31.68
N THR A 112 -12.71 29.45 32.01
CA THR A 112 -13.62 30.14 32.92
C THR A 112 -13.70 29.36 34.23
N THR A 113 -13.34 30.07 35.29
CA THR A 113 -13.40 29.76 36.72
C THR A 113 -14.65 28.97 37.15
N PRO A 114 -14.55 27.99 38.06
CA PRO A 114 -15.71 27.26 38.54
C PRO A 114 -16.48 28.15 39.53
N THR A 115 -17.77 28.35 39.25
CA THR A 115 -18.71 28.93 40.22
C THR A 115 -19.78 27.88 40.53
N THR A 116 -19.87 27.56 41.82
CA THR A 116 -20.86 26.71 42.50
C THR A 116 -22.31 27.08 42.14
N PRO A 117 -23.21 26.11 41.93
CA PRO A 117 -24.64 26.35 42.03
C PRO A 117 -25.17 25.99 43.43
N GLU A 118 -25.80 26.99 44.06
CA GLU A 118 -26.57 26.89 45.29
C GLU A 118 -27.94 26.22 45.10
N THR A 119 -28.42 25.71 46.22
CA THR A 119 -29.67 25.05 46.58
C THR A 119 -30.95 25.86 46.34
N SER A 120 -32.04 25.19 45.92
CA SER A 120 -33.38 25.16 46.57
C SER A 120 -34.57 25.19 45.59
N ALA A 121 -35.40 24.15 45.64
CA ALA A 121 -36.87 24.27 45.65
C ALA A 121 -37.53 22.94 46.07
N THR A 122 -38.56 23.05 46.92
CA THR A 122 -39.26 21.99 47.68
C THR A 122 -40.59 21.54 46.99
N PRO A 123 -41.51 20.72 47.58
CA PRO A 123 -42.07 19.48 47.00
C PRO A 123 -43.59 19.57 46.66
N PRO A 124 -44.30 18.46 46.35
CA PRO A 124 -45.15 17.86 47.39
C PRO A 124 -45.38 16.31 47.36
N ALA A 125 -45.77 15.77 48.54
CA ALA A 125 -46.64 14.63 48.91
C ALA A 125 -46.70 13.35 48.04
N GLY A 126 -46.73 12.11 48.55
CA GLY A 126 -46.91 11.55 49.88
C GLY A 126 -47.58 10.17 49.76
N ALA A 127 -46.98 9.11 50.33
CA ALA A 127 -47.67 7.86 50.71
C ALA A 127 -46.75 7.00 51.61
N THR A 128 -47.32 6.53 52.72
CA THR A 128 -46.73 5.85 53.89
C THR A 128 -46.71 4.30 53.73
N PRO A 129 -46.05 3.53 54.65
CA PRO A 129 -45.61 2.13 54.49
C PRO A 129 -46.54 1.08 55.17
N PRO A 130 -46.19 -0.21 55.09
CA PRO A 130 -46.09 -1.05 56.30
C PRO A 130 -44.80 -1.91 56.30
N ALA A 131 -44.01 -1.99 57.38
CA ALA A 131 -44.17 -2.71 58.65
C ALA A 131 -43.44 -4.07 58.63
N GLY A 132 -42.59 -4.28 59.63
CA GLY A 132 -41.60 -5.36 59.69
C GLY A 132 -42.14 -6.74 60.03
N GLY A 133 -41.24 -7.71 59.91
CA GLY A 133 -41.39 -9.07 60.43
C GLY A 133 -40.01 -9.75 60.52
N THR A 134 -39.56 -9.98 61.75
CA THR A 134 -38.33 -10.72 62.11
C THR A 134 -38.63 -12.25 62.21
N PRO A 135 -37.64 -13.14 62.44
CA PRO A 135 -37.41 -14.39 61.70
C PRO A 135 -38.03 -15.64 62.37
N PRO A 136 -37.85 -16.84 61.76
CA PRO A 136 -37.45 -17.97 62.57
C PRO A 136 -36.27 -18.78 62.00
N ALA A 137 -35.66 -19.50 62.94
CA ALA A 137 -34.49 -20.34 62.83
C ALA A 137 -34.76 -21.71 62.18
N GLY A 138 -33.66 -22.38 61.80
CA GLY A 138 -33.55 -23.84 61.84
C GLY A 138 -33.69 -24.54 60.50
N GLY A 139 -32.55 -24.85 59.88
CA GLY A 139 -32.47 -25.76 58.74
C GLY A 139 -31.02 -26.08 58.41
N THR A 140 -30.49 -27.13 59.05
CA THR A 140 -29.17 -27.69 58.80
C THR A 140 -29.05 -28.16 57.34
N PRO A 141 -28.10 -27.67 56.52
CA PRO A 141 -27.80 -28.28 55.23
C PRO A 141 -26.97 -29.56 55.43
N PRO A 142 -27.18 -30.62 54.63
CA PRO A 142 -26.38 -31.83 54.70
C PRO A 142 -24.93 -31.55 54.24
N ALA A 143 -23.98 -32.21 54.91
CA ALA A 143 -22.57 -32.16 54.56
C ALA A 143 -22.35 -32.68 53.13
N ALA A 144 -21.95 -31.78 52.22
CA ALA A 144 -21.46 -32.16 50.91
C ALA A 144 -20.03 -32.72 51.04
N THR A 145 -19.86 -33.95 50.57
CA THR A 145 -18.57 -34.64 50.45
C THR A 145 -17.63 -33.84 49.53
N PRO A 146 -16.35 -33.64 49.88
CA PRO A 146 -15.41 -32.97 48.99
C PRO A 146 -15.16 -33.80 47.72
N PRO A 147 -15.23 -33.23 46.51
CA PRO A 147 -14.81 -33.94 45.31
C PRO A 147 -13.29 -34.15 45.33
N ALA A 148 -12.88 -35.36 44.96
CA ALA A 148 -11.49 -35.74 44.81
C ALA A 148 -10.76 -34.84 43.81
N ALA A 149 -9.61 -34.32 44.20
CA ALA A 149 -8.71 -33.59 43.31
C ALA A 149 -8.27 -34.50 42.17
N THR A 150 -8.71 -34.21 40.95
CA THR A 150 -8.17 -34.81 39.74
C THR A 150 -6.85 -34.08 39.42
N PRO A 151 -5.72 -34.79 39.19
CA PRO A 151 -4.48 -34.14 38.82
C PRO A 151 -4.64 -33.44 37.47
N SER A 152 -4.41 -32.13 37.47
CA SER A 152 -4.36 -31.30 36.26
C SER A 152 -3.28 -31.85 35.32
N GLY A 153 -3.70 -32.41 34.18
CA GLY A 153 -2.79 -32.71 33.08
C GLY A 153 -2.13 -31.44 32.54
N PRO A 154 -0.98 -31.54 31.85
CA PRO A 154 -0.30 -30.39 31.30
C PRO A 154 -1.19 -29.70 30.27
N THR A 155 -1.63 -28.47 30.58
CA THR A 155 -2.24 -27.56 29.62
C THR A 155 -1.22 -27.30 28.52
N THR A 156 -1.37 -27.98 27.39
CA THR A 156 -0.62 -27.68 26.19
C THR A 156 -1.24 -26.42 25.61
N THR A 157 -0.65 -25.26 25.89
CA THR A 157 -1.03 -24.00 25.24
C THR A 157 -0.87 -24.20 23.73
N PRO A 158 -1.93 -24.03 22.92
CA PRO A 158 -1.78 -24.07 21.48
C PRO A 158 -0.82 -22.94 21.09
N SER A 159 0.30 -23.30 20.47
CA SER A 159 1.18 -22.33 19.83
C SER A 159 0.36 -21.66 18.73
N VAL A 160 -0.06 -20.43 18.98
CA VAL A 160 -0.69 -19.60 17.96
C VAL A 160 0.39 -19.36 16.92
N GLU A 161 0.27 -20.06 15.80
CA GLU A 161 1.10 -19.85 14.62
C GLU A 161 0.93 -18.40 14.21
N GLN A 162 1.97 -17.60 14.42
CA GLN A 162 1.96 -16.19 14.02
C GLN A 162 1.67 -16.15 12.51
N PRO A 163 0.64 -15.42 12.06
CA PRO A 163 0.33 -15.33 10.65
C PRO A 163 1.58 -14.85 9.92
N GLY A 164 2.09 -15.70 9.01
CA GLY A 164 3.32 -15.43 8.29
C GLY A 164 3.26 -14.06 7.64
N VAL A 165 4.08 -13.13 8.12
CA VAL A 165 4.22 -11.80 7.54
C VAL A 165 4.67 -11.99 6.09
N LYS A 166 3.72 -11.90 5.14
CA LYS A 166 4.02 -11.92 3.72
C LYS A 166 4.88 -10.69 3.44
N ARG A 167 6.19 -10.89 3.30
CA ARG A 167 7.12 -9.81 2.90
C ARG A 167 6.66 -9.28 1.55
N ASP A 168 6.29 -8.01 1.53
CA ASP A 168 6.01 -7.29 0.30
C ASP A 168 7.28 -7.25 -0.57
N ARG A 169 7.21 -7.95 -1.71
CA ARG A 169 8.33 -8.03 -2.68
C ARG A 169 8.28 -6.92 -3.72
N THR A 170 7.22 -6.12 -3.72
CA THR A 170 7.00 -5.01 -4.65
C THR A 170 8.20 -4.06 -4.74
N PRO A 171 8.82 -3.58 -3.64
CA PRO A 171 9.97 -2.67 -3.75
C PRO A 171 11.19 -3.33 -4.40
N LEU A 172 11.39 -4.63 -4.18
CA LEU A 172 12.51 -5.37 -4.78
C LEU A 172 12.32 -5.53 -6.30
N ILE A 173 11.10 -5.85 -6.73
CA ILE A 173 10.76 -5.97 -8.15
C ILE A 173 10.93 -4.62 -8.85
N ILE A 174 10.42 -3.53 -8.25
CA ILE A 174 10.58 -2.17 -8.79
C ILE A 174 12.07 -1.80 -8.88
N GLY A 175 12.84 -2.07 -7.83
CA GLY A 175 14.29 -1.81 -7.82
C GLY A 175 15.03 -2.57 -8.92
N ALA A 176 14.74 -3.86 -9.10
CA ALA A 176 15.33 -4.68 -10.15
C ALA A 176 14.96 -4.20 -11.56
N ALA A 177 13.70 -3.82 -11.78
CA ALA A 177 13.23 -3.28 -13.06
C ALA A 177 13.90 -1.95 -13.39
N ALA A 178 14.01 -1.04 -12.41
CA ALA A 178 14.67 0.25 -12.57
C ALA A 178 16.17 0.09 -12.91
N LEU A 179 16.86 -0.84 -12.23
CA LEU A 179 18.25 -1.16 -12.51
C LEU A 179 18.43 -1.74 -13.93
N GLY A 180 17.55 -2.66 -14.33
CA GLY A 180 17.54 -3.23 -15.67
C GLY A 180 17.35 -2.17 -16.75
N ALA A 181 16.39 -1.24 -16.56
CA ALA A 181 16.15 -0.13 -17.48
C ALA A 181 17.37 0.81 -17.59
N LEU A 182 18.04 1.12 -16.48
CA LEU A 182 19.27 1.91 -16.46
C LEU A 182 20.41 1.24 -17.25
N LEU A 183 20.60 -0.06 -17.07
CA LEU A 183 21.62 -0.82 -17.80
C LEU A 183 21.35 -0.84 -19.31
N VAL A 184 20.10 -1.04 -19.72
CA VAL A 184 19.71 -0.98 -21.14
C VAL A 184 19.97 0.42 -21.71
N ALA A 185 19.60 1.48 -20.98
CA ALA A 185 19.85 2.86 -21.41
C ALA A 185 21.35 3.15 -21.58
N LEU A 186 22.19 2.70 -20.63
CA LEU A 186 23.65 2.83 -20.72
C LEU A 186 24.22 2.08 -21.92
N LEU A 187 23.76 0.86 -22.21
CA LEU A 187 24.19 0.09 -23.38
C LEU A 187 23.78 0.77 -24.69
N LEU A 188 22.59 1.34 -24.77
CA LEU A 188 22.13 2.11 -25.93
C LEU A 188 22.97 3.38 -26.14
N LEU A 189 23.24 4.12 -25.07
CA LEU A 189 24.12 5.30 -25.10
C LEU A 189 25.53 4.91 -25.56
N TRP A 190 26.07 3.81 -25.06
CA TRP A 190 27.37 3.29 -25.44
C TRP A 190 27.41 2.82 -26.90
N GLY A 191 26.39 2.10 -27.37
CA GLY A 191 26.27 1.68 -28.77
C GLY A 191 26.16 2.88 -29.72
N TRP A 192 25.41 3.91 -29.32
CA TRP A 192 25.28 5.15 -30.07
C TRP A 192 26.59 5.94 -30.13
N ALA A 193 27.29 6.05 -29.00
CA ALA A 193 28.64 6.59 -28.91
C ALA A 193 29.59 5.89 -29.90
N ARG A 194 29.55 4.55 -29.92
CA ARG A 194 30.37 3.75 -30.84
C ARG A 194 30.02 4.00 -32.31
N MET A 195 28.73 4.09 -32.66
CA MET A 195 28.29 4.44 -34.02
C MET A 195 28.72 5.86 -34.44
N ARG A 196 28.93 6.76 -33.47
CA ARG A 196 29.48 8.10 -33.69
C ARG A 196 31.00 8.14 -33.82
N GLY A 197 31.67 7.01 -33.70
CA GLY A 197 33.13 6.93 -33.70
C GLY A 197 33.76 7.46 -32.41
N TRP A 198 33.00 7.60 -31.33
CA TRP A 198 33.58 7.93 -30.02
C TRP A 198 34.21 6.66 -29.45
N ASP A 199 35.54 6.55 -29.57
CA ASP A 199 36.34 5.50 -28.95
C ASP A 199 37.32 6.16 -27.97
N PRO A 200 37.05 6.12 -26.65
CA PRO A 200 37.95 6.75 -25.70
C PRO A 200 39.28 5.97 -25.67
N THR A 201 40.39 6.68 -25.54
CA THR A 201 41.74 6.08 -25.61
C THR A 201 41.96 4.96 -24.58
N TRP A 202 41.29 5.02 -23.43
CA TRP A 202 41.30 3.96 -22.43
C TRP A 202 40.64 2.66 -22.91
N ALA A 203 39.61 2.74 -23.76
CA ALA A 203 38.92 1.55 -24.26
C ALA A 203 39.80 0.75 -25.23
N ALA A 204 40.61 1.43 -26.05
CA ALA A 204 41.60 0.76 -26.87
C ALA A 204 42.65 0.01 -26.02
N ARG A 205 43.16 0.66 -24.96
CA ARG A 205 44.09 0.03 -24.01
C ARG A 205 43.45 -1.13 -23.26
N ALA A 206 42.20 -0.98 -22.83
CA ALA A 206 41.47 -2.03 -22.12
C ALA A 206 41.25 -3.27 -23.02
N ARG A 207 40.89 -3.08 -24.31
CA ARG A 207 40.76 -4.20 -25.26
C ARG A 207 42.08 -4.93 -25.45
N HIS A 208 43.19 -4.20 -25.54
CA HIS A 208 44.52 -4.80 -25.66
C HIS A 208 44.88 -5.60 -24.40
N ALA A 209 44.72 -5.02 -23.21
CA ALA A 209 44.98 -5.70 -21.93
C ALA A 209 44.12 -6.94 -21.74
N TRP A 210 42.83 -6.88 -22.11
CA TRP A 210 41.94 -8.04 -22.07
C TRP A 210 42.32 -9.11 -23.10
N GLY A 211 42.80 -8.71 -24.28
CA GLY A 211 43.33 -9.63 -25.28
C GLY A 211 44.57 -10.39 -24.78
N GLU A 212 45.51 -9.69 -24.15
CA GLU A 212 46.70 -10.31 -23.55
C GLU A 212 46.35 -11.23 -22.38
N ALA A 213 45.44 -10.80 -21.50
CA ALA A 213 44.96 -11.62 -20.40
C ALA A 213 44.27 -12.89 -20.92
N GLY A 214 43.41 -12.76 -21.93
CA GLY A 214 42.75 -13.88 -22.59
C GLY A 214 43.76 -14.85 -23.20
N TYR A 215 44.76 -14.34 -23.92
CA TYR A 215 45.83 -15.15 -24.51
C TYR A 215 46.59 -15.97 -23.46
N ARG A 216 46.96 -15.35 -22.33
CA ARG A 216 47.64 -16.04 -21.22
C ARG A 216 46.75 -17.11 -20.60
N VAL A 217 45.48 -16.82 -20.38
CA VAL A 217 44.51 -17.78 -19.81
C VAL A 217 44.31 -18.97 -20.75
N THR A 218 44.16 -18.73 -22.06
CA THR A 218 43.99 -19.82 -23.03
C THR A 218 45.23 -20.70 -23.13
N ASN A 219 46.43 -20.13 -23.02
CA ASN A 219 47.67 -20.90 -23.01
C ASN A 219 47.79 -21.78 -21.76
N THR A 220 47.45 -21.25 -20.59
CA THR A 220 47.42 -22.06 -19.35
C THR A 220 46.38 -23.17 -19.43
N TRP A 221 45.22 -22.90 -20.04
CA TRP A 221 44.18 -23.91 -20.22
C TRP A 221 44.62 -25.02 -21.18
N SER A 222 45.30 -24.69 -22.29
CA SER A 222 45.81 -25.71 -23.21
C SER A 222 46.83 -26.63 -22.53
N GLU A 223 47.76 -26.08 -21.75
CA GLU A 223 48.73 -26.86 -20.97
C GLU A 223 48.02 -27.78 -19.96
N PHE A 224 47.00 -27.28 -19.28
CA PHE A 224 46.19 -28.09 -18.36
C PHE A 224 45.47 -29.23 -19.08
N THR A 225 44.83 -28.95 -20.22
CA THR A 225 44.14 -29.99 -21.00
C THR A 225 45.11 -31.01 -21.59
N ASP A 226 46.34 -30.62 -21.93
CA ASP A 226 47.38 -31.52 -22.38
C ASP A 226 47.90 -32.41 -21.25
N TRP A 227 48.12 -31.85 -20.06
CA TRP A 227 48.44 -32.61 -18.85
C TRP A 227 47.37 -33.67 -18.54
N LEU A 228 46.08 -33.28 -18.56
CA LEU A 228 44.95 -34.20 -18.38
C LEU A 228 44.95 -35.33 -19.42
N ARG A 229 45.27 -35.02 -20.69
CA ARG A 229 45.30 -36.00 -21.77
C ARG A 229 46.45 -36.99 -21.63
N LEU A 230 47.57 -36.56 -21.06
CA LEU A 230 48.76 -37.39 -20.86
C LEU A 230 48.70 -38.25 -19.60
N GLY A 231 47.67 -38.10 -18.75
CA GLY A 231 47.39 -38.98 -17.61
C GLY A 231 48.46 -38.98 -16.51
N ARG A 232 49.18 -37.86 -16.39
CA ARG A 232 50.17 -37.58 -15.34
C ARG A 232 49.59 -36.68 -14.26
#